data_AF-A0A6N3BW23-F1
#
_entry.id   AF-A0A6N3BW23-F1
#
_cell.length_a   1.000
_cell.length_b   1.000
_cell.length_c   1.000
_cell.angle_alpha   90.00
_cell.angle_beta   90.00
_cell.angle_gamma   90.00
#
_symmetry.space_group_name_H-M   'P 1'
#
loop_
_entity.id
_entity.type
_entity.pdbx_description
1 polymer ?
#
loop_
_entity_poly.entity_id
_entity_poly.type
_entity_poly.pdbx_seq_one_letter_code
_entity_poly.pdbx_strand_id
1 'polypeptide(L)'
;MKKPVISRKIKKRNSSFEWKPFSRRQLQVLTWWLPKSPYYDYDTIIADGSIRSGKTVSMIDSFITWSLATFTGEAFIMAGRSMGALKRNVIRPMLQILDAKGIGYIYNRSTNTITCGGNTYFCFGAANEASQDTLQGLTAAGAFADEVALFPESFVNQMMGRCSVEGARIWMNCNPESPYHFIKSEYIDKSDEKRILHLHFTMDDNLSLSEAVKERYKRMYSGLWYKRFILGLWVMADGIIYDMFNDANLYDELAPEVRSNARRYITIDYGTSNPMVFLDCYDDGETVWVDREYYYSGRDRGVQKTDMQYLKDFKEFVGEDYPDFVIIDPSAASFKLLLRQNGYRVKDADNDVLNGIRKVASALFMRRLRVRRACKNMIKEFMSYLWDEKAAERGVEQPMKQFDHAMDAIRYLVNTLIKRWRLPSEEK
;
A
#
# COMPACT_ATOMS: atom_id res chain seq x y z
N MET A 1 19.08 -46.15 -27.20
CA MET A 1 19.07 -44.67 -27.28
C MET A 1 17.62 -44.19 -27.48
N LYS A 2 16.97 -43.68 -26.43
CA LYS A 2 15.60 -43.12 -26.53
C LYS A 2 15.72 -41.62 -26.84
N LYS A 3 15.13 -41.19 -27.95
CA LYS A 3 15.04 -39.77 -28.34
C LYS A 3 14.21 -39.00 -27.29
N PRO A 4 14.59 -37.76 -26.90
CA PRO A 4 13.78 -36.98 -25.99
C PRO A 4 12.53 -36.46 -26.72
N VAL A 5 11.37 -36.74 -26.14
CA VAL A 5 10.08 -36.19 -26.56
C VAL A 5 10.05 -34.73 -26.13
N ILE A 6 10.24 -33.81 -27.08
CA ILE A 6 10.00 -32.38 -26.86
C ILE A 6 8.48 -32.18 -26.82
N SER A 7 7.92 -32.12 -25.61
CA SER A 7 6.51 -31.80 -25.44
C SER A 7 6.28 -30.32 -25.75
N ARG A 8 5.86 -29.99 -26.98
CA ARG A 8 5.28 -28.69 -27.30
C ARG A 8 3.92 -28.57 -26.62
N LYS A 9 3.88 -28.09 -25.37
CA LYS A 9 2.64 -27.63 -24.75
C LYS A 9 2.20 -26.34 -25.44
N ILE A 10 1.21 -26.44 -26.33
CA ILE A 10 0.44 -25.29 -26.81
C ILE A 10 -0.26 -24.72 -25.58
N LYS A 11 0.21 -23.58 -25.07
CA LYS A 11 -0.47 -22.84 -23.99
C LYS A 11 -1.85 -22.42 -24.50
N LYS A 12 -2.92 -22.84 -23.80
CA LYS A 12 -4.24 -22.22 -23.92
C LYS A 12 -4.07 -20.71 -23.79
N ARG A 13 -4.58 -19.93 -24.77
CA ARG A 13 -4.70 -18.47 -24.69
C ARG A 13 -5.51 -18.14 -23.42
N ASN A 14 -4.83 -17.72 -22.37
CA ASN A 14 -5.47 -17.16 -21.18
C ASN A 14 -6.18 -15.86 -21.58
N SER A 15 -7.32 -15.59 -20.96
CA SER A 15 -8.18 -14.40 -21.12
C SER A 15 -7.45 -13.20 -21.74
N SER A 16 -7.77 -12.89 -23.00
CA SER A 16 -7.17 -11.80 -23.76
C SER A 16 -7.27 -10.50 -22.97
N PHE A 17 -6.14 -9.83 -22.76
CA PHE A 17 -6.11 -8.45 -22.32
C PHE A 17 -6.87 -7.61 -23.36
N GLU A 18 -8.02 -7.05 -22.98
CA GLU A 18 -8.85 -6.25 -23.88
C GLU A 18 -8.44 -4.78 -23.76
N TRP A 19 -7.84 -4.24 -24.82
CA TRP A 19 -7.50 -2.83 -24.89
C TRP A 19 -8.78 -2.00 -24.95
N LYS A 20 -8.87 -0.99 -24.07
CA LYS A 20 -9.81 0.12 -24.21
C LYS A 20 -9.09 1.32 -24.84
N PRO A 21 -9.82 2.26 -25.45
CA PRO A 21 -9.22 3.47 -26.00
C PRO A 21 -8.36 4.19 -24.96
N PHE A 22 -7.19 4.65 -25.37
CA PHE A 22 -6.33 5.46 -24.53
C PHE A 22 -6.82 6.91 -24.49
N SER A 23 -6.81 7.52 -23.30
CA SER A 23 -7.01 8.96 -23.17
C SER A 23 -5.82 9.75 -23.73
N ARG A 24 -5.99 11.06 -23.88
CA ARG A 24 -4.91 11.96 -24.31
C ARG A 24 -3.67 11.85 -23.42
N ARG A 25 -3.85 11.78 -22.09
CA ARG A 25 -2.74 11.63 -21.13
C ARG A 25 -2.02 10.29 -21.31
N GLN A 26 -2.77 9.20 -21.49
CA GLN A 26 -2.18 7.89 -21.75
C GLN A 26 -1.42 7.86 -23.08
N LEU A 27 -1.93 8.51 -24.12
CA LEU A 27 -1.23 8.65 -25.40
C LEU A 27 0.07 9.43 -25.23
N GLN A 28 0.10 10.52 -24.45
CA GLN A 28 1.33 11.24 -24.15
C GLN A 28 2.38 10.32 -23.50
N VAL A 29 1.98 9.48 -22.53
CA VAL A 29 2.87 8.47 -21.95
C VAL A 29 3.37 7.47 -23.00
N LEU A 30 2.52 7.06 -23.95
CA LEU A 30 2.91 6.10 -24.97
C LEU A 30 3.90 6.67 -26.00
N THR A 31 3.85 7.97 -26.28
CA THR A 31 4.55 8.57 -27.42
C THR A 31 5.65 9.56 -27.06
N TRP A 32 5.88 9.88 -25.78
CA TRP A 32 6.83 10.93 -25.39
C TRP A 32 8.27 10.68 -25.87
N TRP A 33 8.65 9.42 -26.06
CA TRP A 33 9.97 8.97 -26.48
C TRP A 33 10.16 8.84 -28.00
N LEU A 34 9.12 9.11 -28.80
CA LEU A 34 9.22 9.05 -30.26
C LEU A 34 9.96 10.28 -30.81
N PRO A 35 10.71 10.17 -31.93
CA PRO A 35 11.53 11.27 -32.47
C PRO A 35 10.79 12.59 -32.78
N LYS A 36 9.47 12.54 -33.00
CA LYS A 36 8.64 13.72 -33.28
C LYS A 36 8.02 14.34 -32.02
N SER A 37 8.24 13.74 -30.86
CA SER A 37 7.75 14.25 -29.59
C SER A 37 8.54 15.50 -29.18
N PRO A 38 7.90 16.56 -28.66
CA PRO A 38 8.61 17.70 -28.09
C PRO A 38 9.39 17.34 -26.82
N TYR A 39 9.14 16.15 -26.25
CA TYR A 39 9.82 15.62 -25.07
C TYR A 39 10.83 14.51 -25.44
N TYR A 40 11.23 14.41 -26.71
CA TYR A 40 12.13 13.34 -27.15
C TYR A 40 13.46 13.34 -26.39
N ASP A 41 14.02 14.53 -26.14
CA ASP A 41 15.31 14.74 -25.45
C ASP A 41 15.19 14.75 -23.91
N TYR A 42 14.05 14.35 -23.37
CA TYR A 42 13.86 14.24 -21.91
C TYR A 42 14.32 12.87 -21.43
N ASP A 43 14.86 12.83 -20.21
CA ASP A 43 15.46 11.63 -19.64
C ASP A 43 14.46 10.83 -18.80
N THR A 44 13.47 11.51 -18.22
CA THR A 44 12.52 10.89 -17.28
C THR A 44 11.09 11.31 -17.57
N ILE A 45 10.15 10.40 -17.32
CA ILE A 45 8.72 10.70 -17.25
C ILE A 45 8.19 10.33 -15.85
N ILE A 46 7.49 11.27 -15.23
CA ILE A 46 6.81 11.06 -13.94
C ILE A 46 5.30 11.22 -14.15
N ALA A 47 4.56 10.14 -13.87
CA ALA A 47 3.10 10.12 -13.89
C ALA A 47 2.55 10.03 -12.45
N ASP A 48 2.04 11.14 -11.92
CA ASP A 48 1.45 11.20 -10.59
C ASP A 48 -0.09 11.30 -10.64
N GLY A 49 -0.72 11.28 -9.46
CA GLY A 49 -2.12 11.63 -9.30
C GLY A 49 -3.01 10.51 -8.79
N SER A 50 -4.27 10.49 -9.21
CA SER A 50 -5.29 9.68 -8.56
C SER A 50 -5.04 8.16 -8.69
N ILE A 51 -5.69 7.39 -7.83
CA ILE A 51 -5.83 5.95 -8.01
C ILE A 51 -6.69 5.67 -9.23
N ARG A 52 -6.53 4.47 -9.81
CA ARG A 52 -7.39 3.97 -10.92
C ARG A 52 -7.43 4.88 -12.15
N SER A 53 -6.45 5.75 -12.35
CA SER A 53 -6.34 6.67 -13.48
C SER A 53 -5.77 6.04 -14.76
N GLY A 54 -5.41 4.75 -14.74
CA GLY A 54 -4.84 4.06 -15.89
C GLY A 54 -3.36 4.37 -16.15
N LYS A 55 -2.71 5.15 -15.27
CA LYS A 55 -1.29 5.54 -15.36
C LYS A 55 -0.34 4.34 -15.51
N THR A 56 -0.44 3.36 -14.61
CA THR A 56 0.47 2.22 -14.55
C THR A 56 0.43 1.38 -15.83
N VAL A 57 -0.77 1.09 -16.35
CA VAL A 57 -0.94 0.25 -17.56
C VAL A 57 -0.35 0.94 -18.80
N SER A 58 -0.64 2.22 -19.04
CA SER A 58 -0.04 2.95 -20.17
C SER A 58 1.47 3.07 -20.04
N MET A 59 1.97 3.20 -18.80
CA MET A 59 3.39 3.34 -18.53
C MET A 59 4.15 2.03 -18.76
N ILE A 60 3.57 0.89 -18.35
CA ILE A 60 4.11 -0.45 -18.65
C ILE A 60 4.21 -0.66 -20.15
N ASP A 61 3.13 -0.35 -20.87
CA ASP A 61 3.09 -0.54 -22.32
C ASP A 61 4.11 0.34 -23.04
N SER A 62 4.21 1.61 -22.63
CA SER A 62 5.22 2.57 -23.12
C SER A 62 6.63 2.05 -22.89
N PHE A 63 6.96 1.68 -21.65
CA PHE A 63 8.30 1.26 -21.26
C PHE A 63 8.77 0.05 -22.07
N ILE A 64 7.93 -0.99 -22.18
CA ILE A 64 8.26 -2.20 -22.95
C ILE A 64 8.38 -1.89 -24.44
N THR A 65 7.49 -1.06 -24.98
CA THR A 65 7.53 -0.73 -26.41
C THR A 65 8.77 0.06 -26.76
N TRP A 66 9.13 1.05 -25.94
CA TRP A 66 10.36 1.82 -26.07
C TRP A 66 11.60 0.93 -25.95
N SER A 67 11.70 0.14 -24.87
CA SER A 67 12.90 -0.66 -24.60
C SER A 67 13.19 -1.67 -25.72
N LEU A 68 12.14 -2.29 -26.26
CA LEU A 68 12.24 -3.23 -27.37
C LEU A 68 12.50 -2.56 -28.73
N ALA A 69 12.07 -1.31 -28.91
CA ALA A 69 12.31 -0.56 -30.15
C ALA A 69 13.71 0.05 -30.20
N THR A 70 14.29 0.39 -29.05
CA THR A 70 15.54 1.15 -28.96
C THR A 70 16.75 0.28 -28.64
N PHE A 71 16.59 -0.81 -27.90
CA PHE A 71 17.72 -1.60 -27.37
C PHE A 71 17.61 -3.09 -27.69
N THR A 72 18.76 -3.75 -27.77
CA THR A 72 18.86 -5.22 -27.85
C THR A 72 20.10 -5.67 -27.09
N GLY A 73 19.97 -6.67 -26.22
CA GLY A 73 21.07 -7.18 -25.40
C GLY A 73 21.31 -6.39 -24.10
N GLU A 74 20.45 -5.43 -23.79
CA GLU A 74 20.63 -4.51 -22.66
C GLU A 74 19.88 -4.96 -21.40
N ALA A 75 20.28 -4.39 -20.26
CA ALA A 75 19.64 -4.60 -18.97
C ALA A 75 18.73 -3.44 -18.58
N PHE A 76 17.61 -3.74 -17.92
CA PHE A 76 16.63 -2.76 -17.45
C PHE A 76 16.27 -3.04 -15.99
N ILE A 77 15.92 -1.98 -15.25
CA ILE A 77 15.47 -2.08 -13.86
C ILE A 77 13.94 -1.98 -13.82
N MET A 78 13.31 -2.85 -13.04
CA MET A 78 11.90 -2.75 -12.68
C MET A 78 11.78 -2.81 -11.15
N ALA A 79 11.24 -1.76 -10.53
CA ALA A 79 11.15 -1.65 -9.09
C ALA A 79 9.72 -1.33 -8.65
N GLY A 80 9.35 -1.88 -7.49
CA GLY A 80 8.13 -1.56 -6.76
C GLY A 80 8.42 -1.61 -5.26
N ARG A 81 7.52 -1.09 -4.42
CA ARG A 81 7.71 -1.03 -2.95
C ARG A 81 8.15 -2.36 -2.35
N SER A 82 7.65 -3.47 -2.88
CA SER A 82 8.16 -4.81 -2.57
C SER A 82 8.11 -5.68 -3.82
N MET A 83 8.88 -6.76 -3.82
CA MET A 83 8.82 -7.78 -4.89
C MET A 83 7.40 -8.34 -5.07
N GLY A 84 6.65 -8.49 -3.98
CA GLY A 84 5.26 -8.94 -4.02
C GLY A 84 4.31 -7.93 -4.69
N ALA A 85 4.46 -6.64 -4.37
CA ALA A 85 3.70 -5.56 -5.01
C ALA A 85 4.05 -5.45 -6.50
N LEU A 86 5.35 -5.40 -6.84
CA LEU A 86 5.83 -5.34 -8.21
C LEU A 86 5.28 -6.50 -9.08
N LYS A 87 5.29 -7.73 -8.53
CA LYS A 87 4.74 -8.90 -9.23
C LYS A 87 3.27 -8.75 -9.61
N ARG A 88 2.47 -8.15 -8.73
CA ARG A 88 1.03 -7.97 -8.93
C ARG A 88 0.70 -6.79 -9.82
N ASN A 89 1.31 -5.63 -9.55
CA ASN A 89 0.94 -4.35 -10.15
C ASN A 89 1.58 -4.13 -11.52
N VAL A 90 2.76 -4.71 -11.75
CA VAL A 90 3.56 -4.44 -12.94
C VAL A 90 3.83 -5.70 -13.74
N ILE A 91 4.49 -6.70 -13.15
CA ILE A 91 4.95 -7.88 -13.90
C ILE A 91 3.77 -8.64 -14.49
N ARG A 92 2.73 -8.91 -13.69
CA ARG A 92 1.56 -9.65 -14.21
C ARG A 92 0.88 -8.91 -15.37
N PRO A 93 0.53 -7.62 -15.27
CA PRO A 93 0.03 -6.85 -16.42
C PRO A 93 1.01 -6.79 -17.61
N MET A 94 2.31 -6.60 -17.36
CA MET A 94 3.36 -6.63 -18.38
C MET A 94 3.33 -7.94 -19.19
N LEU A 95 3.26 -9.09 -18.51
CA LEU A 95 3.20 -10.38 -19.19
C LEU A 95 1.92 -10.52 -20.03
N GLN A 96 0.78 -10.00 -19.56
CA GLN A 96 -0.47 -10.00 -20.32
C GLN A 96 -0.39 -9.11 -21.56
N ILE A 97 0.27 -7.95 -21.46
CA ILE A 97 0.52 -7.03 -22.58
C ILE A 97 1.44 -7.69 -23.61
N LEU A 98 2.53 -8.35 -23.17
CA LEU A 98 3.43 -9.10 -24.04
C LEU A 98 2.71 -10.22 -24.78
N ASP A 99 1.91 -11.02 -24.08
CA ASP A 99 1.07 -12.07 -24.66
C ASP A 99 0.10 -11.49 -25.70
N ALA A 100 -0.55 -10.35 -25.41
CA ALA A 100 -1.48 -9.68 -26.32
C ALA A 100 -0.79 -9.11 -27.57
N LYS A 101 0.44 -8.61 -27.43
CA LYS A 101 1.28 -8.14 -28.56
C LYS A 101 1.97 -9.28 -29.31
N GLY A 102 1.85 -10.53 -28.86
CA GLY A 102 2.51 -11.69 -29.47
C GLY A 102 4.03 -11.70 -29.27
N ILE A 103 4.53 -11.04 -28.24
CA ILE A 103 5.96 -10.91 -27.96
C ILE A 103 6.38 -12.02 -26.99
N GLY A 104 7.30 -12.87 -27.43
CA GLY A 104 7.83 -13.97 -26.61
C GLY A 104 8.69 -13.47 -25.45
N TYR A 105 8.52 -14.08 -24.27
CA TYR A 105 9.28 -13.76 -23.08
C TYR A 105 9.63 -15.00 -22.24
N ILE A 106 10.69 -14.90 -21.45
CA ILE A 106 11.08 -15.88 -20.42
C ILE A 106 11.00 -15.19 -19.07
N TYR A 107 10.19 -15.70 -18.16
CA TYR A 107 10.13 -15.20 -16.79
C TYR A 107 10.81 -16.17 -15.82
N ASN A 108 11.99 -15.82 -15.33
CA ASN A 108 12.71 -16.57 -14.32
C ASN A 108 12.35 -16.08 -12.91
N ARG A 109 11.61 -16.91 -12.18
CA ARG A 109 11.12 -16.58 -10.84
C ARG A 109 12.18 -16.70 -9.74
N SER A 110 13.24 -17.49 -9.93
CA SER A 110 14.28 -17.65 -8.91
C SER A 110 15.22 -16.44 -8.89
N THR A 111 15.59 -15.94 -10.07
CA THR A 111 16.41 -14.74 -10.23
C THR A 111 15.61 -13.45 -10.29
N ASN A 112 14.27 -13.53 -10.31
CA ASN A 112 13.35 -12.40 -10.53
C ASN A 112 13.73 -11.58 -11.79
N THR A 113 14.00 -12.26 -12.90
CA THR A 113 14.33 -11.62 -14.18
C THR A 113 13.32 -11.99 -15.27
N ILE A 114 13.05 -11.06 -16.17
CA ILE A 114 12.27 -11.29 -17.39
C ILE A 114 13.19 -11.04 -18.58
N THR A 115 13.21 -11.93 -19.56
CA THR A 115 13.95 -11.72 -20.82
C THR A 115 12.96 -11.61 -21.96
N CYS A 116 13.07 -10.57 -22.78
CA CYS A 116 12.17 -10.27 -23.87
C CYS A 116 12.90 -9.44 -24.95
N GLY A 117 12.79 -9.83 -26.22
CA GLY A 117 13.43 -9.15 -27.36
C GLY A 117 14.95 -8.95 -27.23
N GLY A 118 15.64 -9.93 -26.63
CA GLY A 118 17.09 -9.85 -26.36
C GLY A 118 17.47 -9.05 -25.12
N ASN A 119 16.55 -8.28 -24.53
CA ASN A 119 16.79 -7.48 -23.33
C ASN A 119 16.44 -8.25 -22.05
N THR A 120 17.08 -7.89 -20.94
CA THR A 120 16.85 -8.48 -19.61
C THR A 120 16.35 -7.43 -18.62
N TYR A 121 15.22 -7.70 -17.98
CA TYR A 121 14.56 -6.84 -17.01
C TYR A 121 14.74 -7.44 -15.61
N PHE A 122 15.53 -6.77 -14.77
CA PHE A 122 15.80 -7.16 -13.39
C PHE A 122 14.75 -6.55 -12.47
N CYS A 123 14.07 -7.39 -11.69
CA CYS A 123 13.00 -6.96 -10.80
C CYS A 123 13.51 -6.79 -9.37
N PHE A 124 13.14 -5.69 -8.72
CA PHE A 124 13.59 -5.33 -7.37
C PHE A 124 12.42 -4.91 -6.47
N GLY A 125 12.56 -5.18 -5.18
CA GLY A 125 11.70 -4.61 -4.15
C GLY A 125 12.44 -3.50 -3.40
N ALA A 126 11.89 -2.30 -3.37
CA ALA A 126 12.47 -1.14 -2.68
C ALA A 126 11.82 -0.96 -1.30
N ALA A 127 11.95 -1.96 -0.43
CA ALA A 127 11.19 -1.99 0.82
C ALA A 127 11.83 -1.15 1.95
N ASN A 128 13.15 -0.96 1.90
CA ASN A 128 13.93 -0.29 2.93
C ASN A 128 15.28 0.18 2.38
N GLU A 129 16.01 0.98 3.16
CA GLU A 129 17.35 1.51 2.81
C GLU A 129 18.34 0.43 2.36
N ALA A 130 18.32 -0.75 2.98
CA ALA A 130 19.19 -1.87 2.60
C ALA A 130 18.91 -2.43 1.18
N SER A 131 17.73 -2.12 0.62
CA SER A 131 17.37 -2.55 -0.73
C SER A 131 18.26 -1.90 -1.80
N GLN A 132 18.88 -0.75 -1.52
CA GLN A 132 19.75 -0.04 -2.46
C GLN A 132 20.99 -0.87 -2.85
N ASP A 133 21.48 -1.72 -1.94
CA ASP A 133 22.68 -2.53 -2.18
C ASP A 133 22.47 -3.56 -3.29
N THR A 134 21.21 -3.94 -3.54
CA THR A 134 20.86 -4.91 -4.59
C THR A 134 21.04 -4.35 -6.01
N LEU A 135 21.13 -3.03 -6.16
CA LEU A 135 21.38 -2.36 -7.43
C LEU A 135 22.88 -2.17 -7.73
N GLN A 136 23.76 -2.46 -6.77
CA GLN A 136 25.19 -2.22 -6.94
C GLN A 136 25.78 -3.07 -8.06
N GLY A 137 26.56 -2.43 -8.94
CA GLY A 137 27.26 -3.09 -10.04
C GLY A 137 26.42 -3.38 -11.29
N LEU A 138 25.12 -3.06 -11.27
CA LEU A 138 24.26 -3.15 -12.46
C LEU A 138 24.46 -1.92 -13.37
N THR A 139 24.69 -2.16 -14.66
CA THR A 139 24.56 -1.13 -15.70
C THR A 139 23.23 -1.35 -16.41
N ALA A 140 22.39 -0.33 -16.54
CA ALA A 140 21.07 -0.42 -17.13
C ALA A 140 20.87 0.61 -18.25
N ALA A 141 20.07 0.25 -19.24
CA ALA A 141 19.58 1.12 -20.30
C ALA A 141 18.26 1.79 -19.97
N GLY A 142 17.69 1.57 -18.78
CA GLY A 142 16.53 2.30 -18.31
C GLY A 142 15.90 1.67 -17.08
N ALA A 143 14.96 2.40 -16.47
CA ALA A 143 14.29 1.96 -15.25
C ALA A 143 12.79 2.26 -15.26
N PHE A 144 12.02 1.39 -14.62
CA PHE A 144 10.61 1.55 -14.32
C PHE A 144 10.38 1.44 -12.81
N ALA A 145 9.81 2.46 -12.18
CA ALA A 145 9.50 2.53 -10.76
C ALA A 145 8.00 2.72 -10.54
N ASP A 146 7.35 1.70 -9.98
CA ASP A 146 5.93 1.72 -9.58
C ASP A 146 5.79 2.18 -8.13
N GLU A 147 4.87 3.11 -7.87
CA GLU A 147 4.67 3.69 -6.54
C GLU A 147 5.95 4.31 -5.95
N VAL A 148 6.70 5.08 -6.76
CA VAL A 148 8.05 5.58 -6.41
C VAL A 148 8.07 6.45 -5.14
N ALA A 149 6.94 7.08 -4.79
CA ALA A 149 6.80 7.84 -3.54
C ALA A 149 6.93 6.96 -2.28
N LEU A 150 6.83 5.64 -2.41
CA LEU A 150 7.00 4.70 -1.29
C LEU A 150 8.43 4.15 -1.18
N PHE A 151 9.36 4.64 -2.01
CA PHE A 151 10.73 4.15 -2.05
C PHE A 151 11.61 5.01 -1.15
N PRO A 152 12.68 4.44 -0.56
CA PRO A 152 13.75 5.22 0.02
C PRO A 152 14.41 6.12 -1.05
N GLU A 153 14.73 7.36 -0.70
CA GLU A 153 15.39 8.30 -1.61
C GLU A 153 16.72 7.76 -2.14
N SER A 154 17.49 7.08 -1.27
CA SER A 154 18.75 6.42 -1.63
C SER A 154 18.59 5.38 -2.74
N PHE A 155 17.49 4.61 -2.73
CA PHE A 155 17.19 3.63 -3.75
C PHE A 155 16.89 4.31 -5.08
N VAL A 156 16.10 5.39 -5.08
CA VAL A 156 15.80 6.16 -6.29
C VAL A 156 17.09 6.73 -6.89
N ASN A 157 17.94 7.35 -6.06
CA ASN A 157 19.22 7.89 -6.48
C ASN A 157 20.15 6.82 -7.08
N GLN A 158 20.27 5.65 -6.44
CA GLN A 158 21.05 4.53 -6.96
C GLN A 158 20.48 4.00 -8.27
N MET A 159 19.16 3.80 -8.36
CA MET A 159 18.48 3.32 -9.56
C MET A 159 18.73 4.25 -10.76
N MET A 160 18.58 5.56 -10.57
CA MET A 160 18.87 6.54 -11.62
C MET A 160 20.35 6.51 -12.00
N GLY A 161 21.26 6.43 -11.01
CA GLY A 161 22.69 6.35 -11.25
C GLY A 161 23.17 5.08 -12.00
N ARG A 162 22.35 4.01 -12.04
CA ARG A 162 22.64 2.81 -12.85
C ARG A 162 22.22 2.94 -14.31
N CYS A 163 21.38 3.92 -14.64
CA CYS A 163 20.88 4.14 -16.00
C CYS A 163 21.90 4.93 -16.84
N SER A 164 23.04 4.31 -17.17
CA SER A 164 24.19 4.99 -17.81
C SER A 164 24.40 4.69 -19.29
N VAL A 165 23.65 3.74 -19.87
CA VAL A 165 23.72 3.46 -21.32
C VAL A 165 23.19 4.67 -22.11
N GLU A 166 23.81 4.98 -23.24
CA GLU A 166 23.37 6.08 -24.09
C GLU A 166 21.90 5.90 -24.52
N GLY A 167 21.10 6.97 -24.40
CA GLY A 167 19.67 6.94 -24.69
C GLY A 167 18.81 6.29 -23.59
N ALA A 168 19.40 5.99 -22.42
CA ALA A 168 18.65 5.47 -21.29
C ALA A 168 17.58 6.47 -20.82
N ARG A 169 16.45 5.94 -20.36
CA ARG A 169 15.32 6.73 -19.88
C ARG A 169 14.68 6.09 -18.65
N ILE A 170 13.92 6.88 -17.89
CA ILE A 170 13.34 6.45 -16.63
C ILE A 170 11.83 6.75 -16.57
N TRP A 171 11.05 5.77 -16.12
CA TRP A 171 9.61 5.83 -15.96
C TRP A 171 9.27 5.70 -14.48
N MET A 172 8.63 6.71 -13.90
CA MET A 172 8.17 6.64 -12.52
C MET A 172 6.69 6.97 -12.42
N ASN A 173 5.92 6.14 -11.72
CA ASN A 173 4.57 6.53 -11.33
C ASN A 173 4.42 6.55 -9.81
N CYS A 174 3.51 7.38 -9.32
CA CYS A 174 3.17 7.40 -7.90
C CYS A 174 1.77 7.95 -7.64
N ASN A 175 1.29 7.73 -6.43
CA ASN A 175 0.20 8.50 -5.86
C ASN A 175 0.80 9.62 -4.99
N PRO A 176 0.13 10.79 -4.89
CA PRO A 176 0.62 11.91 -4.10
C PRO A 176 0.73 11.60 -2.61
N GLU A 177 1.73 12.21 -1.97
CA GLU A 177 1.92 12.24 -0.52
C GLU A 177 1.97 13.70 -0.02
N SER A 178 2.70 13.98 1.07
CA SER A 178 3.02 15.33 1.52
C SER A 178 3.68 16.17 0.42
N PRO A 179 3.37 17.48 0.29
CA PRO A 179 4.06 18.38 -0.63
C PRO A 179 5.56 18.52 -0.35
N TYR A 180 6.03 18.16 0.85
CA TYR A 180 7.46 18.17 1.20
C TYR A 180 8.18 16.85 0.88
N HIS A 181 7.47 15.87 0.34
CA HIS A 181 8.05 14.59 -0.06
C HIS A 181 9.09 14.78 -1.17
N PHE A 182 10.23 14.09 -1.11
CA PHE A 182 11.36 14.33 -2.03
C PHE A 182 11.01 14.12 -3.51
N ILE A 183 10.15 13.14 -3.86
CA ILE A 183 9.65 13.00 -5.24
C ILE A 183 8.93 14.27 -5.73
N LYS A 184 8.21 14.95 -4.84
CA LYS A 184 7.54 16.20 -5.16
C LYS A 184 8.55 17.35 -5.27
N SER A 185 9.28 17.62 -4.19
CA SER A 185 10.18 18.77 -4.09
C SER A 185 11.41 18.70 -4.98
N GLU A 186 12.01 17.51 -5.14
CA GLU A 186 13.26 17.35 -5.89
C GLU A 186 13.06 16.95 -7.34
N TYR A 187 11.93 16.35 -7.72
CA TYR A 187 11.71 15.87 -9.09
C TYR A 187 10.55 16.56 -9.79
N ILE A 188 9.34 16.52 -9.22
CA ILE A 188 8.17 17.11 -9.87
C ILE A 188 8.28 18.65 -9.94
N ASP A 189 8.62 19.29 -8.83
CA ASP A 189 8.74 20.76 -8.75
C ASP A 189 9.94 21.30 -9.53
N LYS A 190 10.95 20.46 -9.78
CA LYS A 190 12.14 20.79 -10.57
C LYS A 190 12.13 20.11 -11.94
N SER A 191 10.95 19.76 -12.45
CA SER A 191 10.81 18.94 -13.67
C SER A 191 11.39 19.61 -14.91
N ASP A 192 11.18 20.92 -15.08
CA ASP A 192 11.76 21.68 -16.19
C ASP A 192 13.30 21.72 -16.15
N GLU A 193 13.88 21.93 -14.95
CA GLU A 193 15.33 21.94 -14.73
C GLU A 193 15.96 20.57 -15.03
N LYS A 194 15.30 19.50 -14.59
CA LYS A 194 15.79 18.12 -14.68
C LYS A 194 15.37 17.38 -15.95
N ARG A 195 14.75 18.07 -16.92
CA ARG A 195 14.21 17.49 -18.17
C ARG A 195 13.31 16.29 -17.91
N ILE A 196 12.35 16.48 -17.01
CA ILE A 196 11.37 15.48 -16.61
C ILE A 196 10.02 15.83 -17.21
N LEU A 197 9.42 14.88 -17.93
CA LEU A 197 8.04 15.01 -18.38
C LEU A 197 7.12 14.67 -17.22
N HIS A 198 6.55 15.70 -16.59
CA HIS A 198 5.53 15.51 -15.56
C HIS A 198 4.12 15.45 -16.19
N LEU A 199 3.39 14.37 -15.91
CA LEU A 199 2.00 14.21 -16.31
C LEU A 199 1.14 13.90 -15.09
N HIS A 200 0.16 14.77 -14.83
CA HIS A 200 -0.83 14.55 -13.79
C HIS A 200 -2.05 13.78 -14.32
N PHE A 201 -2.42 12.71 -13.60
CA PHE A 201 -3.50 11.81 -13.93
C PHE A 201 -4.64 11.85 -12.92
N THR A 202 -5.87 11.75 -13.42
CA THR A 202 -7.10 11.60 -12.63
C THR A 202 -7.89 10.37 -13.10
N MET A 203 -8.95 9.99 -12.39
CA MET A 203 -9.81 8.87 -12.81
C MET A 203 -10.48 9.12 -14.16
N ASP A 204 -10.60 10.37 -14.59
CA ASP A 204 -11.20 10.73 -15.88
C ASP A 204 -10.28 10.41 -17.06
N ASP A 205 -8.98 10.27 -16.81
CA ASP A 205 -8.03 9.78 -17.82
C ASP A 205 -8.13 8.28 -18.08
N ASN A 206 -8.92 7.55 -17.27
CA ASN A 206 -9.17 6.14 -17.47
C ASN A 206 -10.52 5.88 -18.16
N LEU A 207 -10.49 5.83 -19.49
CA LEU A 207 -11.68 5.61 -20.32
C LEU A 207 -12.29 4.19 -20.18
N SER A 208 -11.64 3.28 -19.45
CA SER A 208 -12.19 1.97 -19.13
C SER A 208 -13.17 1.97 -17.94
N LEU A 209 -13.20 3.04 -17.14
CA LEU A 209 -14.06 3.13 -15.97
C LEU A 209 -15.39 3.79 -16.30
N SER A 210 -16.48 3.09 -16.04
CA SER A 210 -17.83 3.70 -16.04
C SER A 210 -17.98 4.72 -14.91
N GLU A 211 -18.83 5.72 -15.09
CA GLU A 211 -19.16 6.72 -14.06
C GLU A 211 -19.62 6.09 -12.74
N ALA A 212 -20.45 5.05 -12.78
CA ALA A 212 -20.88 4.34 -11.56
C ALA A 212 -19.72 3.75 -10.75
N VAL A 213 -18.65 3.31 -11.43
CA VAL A 213 -17.44 2.80 -10.78
C VAL A 213 -16.59 3.95 -10.22
N LYS A 214 -16.46 5.06 -10.94
CA LYS A 214 -15.77 6.26 -10.44
C LYS A 214 -16.45 6.79 -9.17
N GLU A 215 -17.78 6.93 -9.20
CA GLU A 215 -18.57 7.36 -8.04
C GLU A 215 -18.44 6.39 -6.87
N ARG A 216 -18.37 5.08 -7.12
CA ARG A 216 -18.06 4.12 -6.05
C ARG A 216 -16.70 4.40 -5.41
N TYR A 217 -15.66 4.71 -6.17
CA TYR A 217 -14.35 5.06 -5.61
C TYR A 217 -14.39 6.38 -4.83
N LYS A 218 -15.07 7.41 -5.34
CA LYS A 218 -15.25 8.69 -4.63
C LYS A 218 -15.92 8.49 -3.27
N ARG A 219 -16.90 7.58 -3.17
CA ARG A 219 -17.59 7.22 -1.92
C ARG A 219 -16.78 6.36 -0.94
N MET A 220 -15.54 5.99 -1.24
CA MET A 220 -14.72 5.19 -0.33
C MET A 220 -13.67 6.01 0.43
N TYR A 221 -13.48 7.29 0.07
CA TYR A 221 -12.46 8.16 0.66
C TYR A 221 -13.07 9.48 1.11
N SER A 222 -12.53 10.05 2.18
CA SER A 222 -12.89 11.37 2.71
C SER A 222 -11.62 12.13 3.15
N GLY A 223 -11.79 13.42 3.45
CA GLY A 223 -10.73 14.24 4.05
C GLY A 223 -9.42 14.22 3.25
N LEU A 224 -8.30 14.04 3.95
CA LEU A 224 -6.95 13.94 3.39
C LEU A 224 -6.84 12.90 2.26
N TRP A 225 -7.38 11.69 2.49
CA TRP A 225 -7.26 10.58 1.54
C TRP A 225 -8.05 10.81 0.26
N TYR A 226 -9.18 11.53 0.33
CA TYR A 226 -9.90 11.96 -0.86
C TYR A 226 -9.06 12.92 -1.69
N LYS A 227 -8.45 13.93 -1.06
CA LYS A 227 -7.58 14.89 -1.75
C LYS A 227 -6.41 14.20 -2.47
N ARG A 228 -5.76 13.22 -1.84
CA ARG A 228 -4.63 12.49 -2.45
C ARG A 228 -5.08 11.48 -3.50
N PHE A 229 -5.91 10.52 -3.11
CA PHE A 229 -6.20 9.36 -3.96
C PHE A 229 -7.28 9.61 -5.01
N ILE A 230 -8.18 10.56 -4.79
CA ILE A 230 -9.24 10.89 -5.76
C ILE A 230 -8.88 12.13 -6.56
N LEU A 231 -8.51 13.23 -5.90
CA LEU A 231 -8.18 14.48 -6.59
C LEU A 231 -6.72 14.52 -7.09
N GLY A 232 -5.84 13.63 -6.61
CA GLY A 232 -4.45 13.60 -7.04
C GLY A 232 -3.59 14.72 -6.45
N LEU A 233 -3.98 15.31 -5.32
CA LEU A 233 -3.29 16.48 -4.77
C LEU A 233 -2.19 16.09 -3.76
N TRP A 234 -1.02 16.71 -3.88
CA TRP A 234 0.04 16.70 -2.87
C TRP A 234 -0.34 17.67 -1.75
N VAL A 235 -0.96 17.16 -0.68
CA VAL A 235 -1.48 17.97 0.43
C VAL A 235 -0.95 17.48 1.75
N MET A 236 -0.69 18.43 2.65
CA MET A 236 -0.23 18.15 4.01
C MET A 236 -1.29 17.37 4.79
N ALA A 237 -0.81 16.42 5.58
CA ALA A 237 -1.59 15.79 6.62
C ALA A 237 -1.59 16.74 7.84
N ASP A 238 -2.76 17.26 8.20
CA ASP A 238 -2.92 18.24 9.27
C ASP A 238 -4.19 17.96 10.08
N GLY A 239 -4.15 18.26 11.37
CA GLY A 239 -5.26 18.07 12.30
C GLY A 239 -5.59 16.61 12.61
N ILE A 240 -6.88 16.34 12.81
CA ILE A 240 -7.41 15.04 13.23
C ILE A 240 -7.27 14.01 12.10
N ILE A 241 -6.69 12.85 12.42
CA ILE A 241 -6.43 11.77 11.47
C ILE A 241 -7.73 11.13 10.99
N TYR A 242 -8.64 10.84 11.93
CA TYR A 242 -9.92 10.19 11.65
C TYR A 242 -11.08 11.20 11.69
N ASP A 243 -10.97 12.27 10.90
CA ASP A 243 -11.98 13.34 10.79
C ASP A 243 -13.37 12.85 10.33
N MET A 244 -13.45 11.66 9.75
CA MET A 244 -14.69 11.00 9.33
C MET A 244 -15.44 10.26 10.43
N PHE A 245 -14.81 10.07 11.59
CA PHE A 245 -15.45 9.40 12.73
C PHE A 245 -16.55 10.28 13.31
N ASN A 246 -17.76 9.74 13.42
CA ASN A 246 -18.90 10.46 13.98
C ASN A 246 -19.94 9.51 14.59
N ASP A 247 -21.05 10.04 15.09
CA ASP A 247 -22.10 9.28 15.78
C ASP A 247 -22.67 8.10 14.96
N ALA A 248 -22.62 8.15 13.63
CA ALA A 248 -23.06 7.03 12.78
C ALA A 248 -22.11 5.82 12.84
N ASN A 249 -20.88 5.99 13.34
CA ASN A 249 -20.00 4.86 13.67
C ASN A 249 -20.35 4.21 15.01
N LEU A 250 -21.16 4.86 15.84
CA LEU A 250 -21.43 4.41 17.20
C LEU A 250 -22.66 3.48 17.27
N TYR A 251 -22.63 2.51 18.18
CA TYR A 251 -23.77 1.64 18.49
C TYR A 251 -23.85 1.37 20.01
N ASP A 252 -24.99 0.89 20.49
CA ASP A 252 -25.24 0.74 21.93
C ASP A 252 -25.06 -0.69 22.41
N GLU A 253 -25.63 -1.66 21.68
CA GLU A 253 -25.55 -3.08 22.01
C GLU A 253 -25.29 -3.91 20.76
N LEU A 254 -24.45 -4.94 20.92
CA LEU A 254 -24.15 -5.87 19.83
C LEU A 254 -25.32 -6.85 19.68
N ALA A 255 -25.89 -6.91 18.49
CA ALA A 255 -26.99 -7.83 18.20
C ALA A 255 -26.56 -9.29 18.46
N PRO A 256 -27.40 -10.12 19.12
CA PRO A 256 -27.09 -11.53 19.40
C PRO A 256 -26.69 -12.32 18.15
N GLU A 257 -27.33 -12.05 17.01
CA GLU A 257 -27.06 -12.71 15.73
C GLU A 257 -25.65 -12.39 15.21
N VAL A 258 -25.18 -11.17 15.43
CA VAL A 258 -23.79 -10.78 15.10
C VAL A 258 -22.84 -11.55 16.00
N ARG A 259 -23.09 -11.58 17.31
CA ARG A 259 -22.24 -12.30 18.28
C ARG A 259 -22.11 -13.79 17.96
N SER A 260 -23.18 -14.44 17.51
CA SER A 260 -23.18 -15.88 17.19
C SER A 260 -22.54 -16.23 15.85
N ASN A 261 -22.61 -15.35 14.85
CA ASN A 261 -22.14 -15.63 13.49
C ASN A 261 -20.79 -14.98 13.14
N ALA A 262 -20.41 -13.93 13.87
CA ALA A 262 -19.16 -13.22 13.65
C ALA A 262 -17.97 -14.01 14.20
N ARG A 263 -16.82 -13.80 13.58
CA ARG A 263 -15.55 -14.26 14.13
C ARG A 263 -15.10 -13.29 15.20
N ARG A 264 -14.60 -13.82 16.32
CA ARG A 264 -14.18 -13.01 17.46
C ARG A 264 -12.67 -12.87 17.47
N TYR A 265 -12.20 -11.64 17.60
CA TYR A 265 -10.79 -11.28 17.65
C TYR A 265 -10.55 -10.37 18.83
N ILE A 266 -9.40 -10.53 19.49
CA ILE A 266 -8.92 -9.55 20.43
C ILE A 266 -7.63 -8.95 19.88
N THR A 267 -7.58 -7.63 19.82
CA THR A 267 -6.38 -6.92 19.38
C THR A 267 -5.78 -6.14 20.54
N ILE A 268 -4.45 -6.14 20.62
CA ILE A 268 -3.69 -5.66 21.76
C ILE A 268 -2.66 -4.63 21.31
N ASP A 269 -2.69 -3.46 21.93
CA ASP A 269 -1.54 -2.56 21.98
C ASP A 269 -0.79 -2.76 23.30
N TYR A 270 0.48 -3.15 23.21
CA TYR A 270 1.26 -3.62 24.34
C TYR A 270 2.07 -2.48 24.98
N GLY A 271 1.67 -2.09 26.18
CA GLY A 271 2.33 -1.05 26.96
C GLY A 271 2.69 -1.51 28.38
N THR A 272 3.98 -1.47 28.72
CA THR A 272 4.45 -1.67 30.11
C THR A 272 4.48 -0.35 30.87
N SER A 273 5.06 0.68 30.27
CA SER A 273 5.08 2.07 30.78
C SER A 273 4.01 2.96 30.16
N ASN A 274 3.63 2.65 28.91
CA ASN A 274 2.49 3.24 28.20
C ASN A 274 1.21 2.42 28.50
N PRO A 275 0.02 2.95 28.18
CA PRO A 275 -1.23 2.22 28.29
C PRO A 275 -1.22 0.83 27.62
N MET A 276 -1.77 -0.16 28.33
CA MET A 276 -2.09 -1.49 27.80
C MET A 276 -3.56 -1.49 27.36
N VAL A 277 -3.82 -1.82 26.10
CA VAL A 277 -5.17 -1.79 25.51
C VAL A 277 -5.56 -3.13 24.94
N PHE A 278 -6.76 -3.62 25.27
CA PHE A 278 -7.41 -4.74 24.59
C PHE A 278 -8.70 -4.26 23.95
N LEU A 279 -8.92 -4.56 22.68
CA LEU A 279 -10.20 -4.33 22.02
C LEU A 279 -10.82 -5.68 21.65
N ASP A 280 -12.05 -5.91 22.11
CA ASP A 280 -12.83 -7.09 21.77
C ASP A 280 -13.66 -6.80 20.52
N CYS A 281 -13.34 -7.50 19.45
CA CYS A 281 -13.82 -7.20 18.11
C CYS A 281 -14.55 -8.40 17.51
N TYR A 282 -15.71 -8.15 16.91
CA TYR A 282 -16.49 -9.13 16.15
C TYR A 282 -16.48 -8.75 14.67
N ASP A 283 -16.14 -9.68 13.79
CA ASP A 283 -16.17 -9.50 12.33
C ASP A 283 -17.22 -10.43 11.71
N ASP A 284 -18.34 -9.86 11.26
CA ASP A 284 -19.44 -10.60 10.63
C ASP A 284 -19.20 -10.87 9.12
N GLY A 285 -18.02 -10.50 8.60
CA GLY A 285 -17.66 -10.62 7.19
C GLY A 285 -17.91 -9.35 6.38
N GLU A 286 -18.74 -8.42 6.88
CA GLU A 286 -18.98 -7.11 6.28
C GLU A 286 -18.46 -5.99 7.18
N THR A 287 -18.84 -5.99 8.45
CA THR A 287 -18.56 -4.97 9.47
C THR A 287 -17.71 -5.53 10.60
N VAL A 288 -16.76 -4.71 11.06
CA VAL A 288 -16.02 -4.94 12.31
C VAL A 288 -16.71 -4.15 13.42
N TRP A 289 -17.08 -4.84 14.48
CA TRP A 289 -17.75 -4.29 15.65
C TRP A 289 -16.80 -4.35 16.84
N VAL A 290 -16.43 -3.19 17.38
CA VAL A 290 -15.68 -3.12 18.65
C VAL A 290 -16.68 -3.06 19.78
N ASP A 291 -16.78 -4.12 20.58
CA ASP A 291 -17.83 -4.31 21.60
C ASP A 291 -17.37 -3.92 23.00
N ARG A 292 -16.11 -4.21 23.33
CA ARG A 292 -15.54 -3.94 24.65
C ARG A 292 -14.12 -3.43 24.52
N GLU A 293 -13.73 -2.60 25.47
CA GLU A 293 -12.35 -2.15 25.63
C GLU A 293 -11.86 -2.47 27.04
N TYR A 294 -10.61 -2.89 27.14
CA TYR A 294 -9.81 -2.80 28.35
C TYR A 294 -8.76 -1.71 28.11
N TYR A 295 -8.63 -0.78 29.05
CA TYR A 295 -7.68 0.32 28.95
C TYR A 295 -7.02 0.54 30.31
N TYR A 296 -5.71 0.27 30.39
CA TYR A 296 -4.95 0.42 31.62
C TYR A 296 -3.70 1.27 31.40
N SER A 297 -3.67 2.45 32.00
CA SER A 297 -2.48 3.32 32.04
C SER A 297 -1.81 3.20 33.40
N GLY A 298 -0.63 2.58 33.43
CA GLY A 298 0.16 2.50 34.66
C GLY A 298 0.61 3.87 35.16
N ARG A 299 0.84 4.82 34.24
CA ARG A 299 1.17 6.22 34.55
C ARG A 299 0.02 6.93 35.26
N ASP A 300 -1.19 6.83 34.72
CA ASP A 300 -2.35 7.56 35.28
C ASP A 300 -2.79 6.99 36.63
N ARG A 301 -2.58 5.68 36.83
CA ARG A 301 -2.92 4.99 38.09
C ARG A 301 -1.77 4.96 39.11
N GLY A 302 -0.56 5.38 38.72
CA GLY A 302 0.64 5.33 39.55
C GLY A 302 1.14 3.91 39.87
N VAL A 303 0.57 2.87 39.25
CA VAL A 303 0.90 1.46 39.52
C VAL A 303 1.15 0.73 38.20
N GLN A 304 2.35 0.20 38.02
CA GLN A 304 2.66 -0.64 36.86
C GLN A 304 2.16 -2.07 37.07
N LYS A 305 1.77 -2.73 35.98
CA LYS A 305 1.41 -4.15 35.97
C LYS A 305 2.48 -4.97 35.25
N THR A 306 2.73 -6.18 35.73
CA THR A 306 3.59 -7.18 35.09
C THR A 306 2.81 -7.96 34.02
N ASP A 307 3.53 -8.64 33.12
CA ASP A 307 2.92 -9.52 32.11
C ASP A 307 1.98 -10.56 32.72
N MET A 308 2.29 -11.08 33.91
CA MET A 308 1.43 -12.04 34.61
C MET A 308 0.13 -11.41 35.13
N GLN A 309 0.19 -10.15 35.58
CA GLN A 309 -1.00 -9.42 35.98
C GLN A 309 -1.87 -9.09 34.76
N TYR A 310 -1.25 -8.64 33.67
CA TYR A 310 -1.95 -8.41 32.41
C TYR A 310 -2.56 -9.70 31.83
N LEU A 311 -1.90 -10.84 31.97
CA LEU A 311 -2.47 -12.13 31.58
C LEU A 311 -3.71 -12.45 32.41
N LYS A 312 -3.70 -12.19 33.72
CA LYS A 312 -4.86 -12.38 34.58
C LYS A 312 -6.03 -11.51 34.13
N ASP A 313 -5.78 -10.22 33.91
CA ASP A 313 -6.79 -9.28 33.40
C ASP A 313 -7.30 -9.73 32.02
N PHE A 314 -6.40 -10.19 31.15
CA PHE A 314 -6.74 -10.68 29.81
C PHE A 314 -7.66 -11.90 29.87
N LYS A 315 -7.38 -12.88 30.75
CA LYS A 315 -8.24 -14.05 30.95
C LYS A 315 -9.64 -13.65 31.44
N GLU A 316 -9.71 -12.71 32.38
CA GLU A 316 -10.98 -12.17 32.87
C GLU A 316 -11.74 -11.44 31.76
N PHE A 317 -11.03 -10.65 30.94
CA PHE A 317 -11.60 -9.93 29.80
C PHE A 317 -12.14 -10.88 28.72
N VAL A 318 -11.40 -11.95 28.39
CA VAL A 318 -11.82 -12.97 27.42
C VAL A 318 -13.09 -13.68 27.89
N GLY A 319 -13.10 -14.14 29.15
CA GLY A 319 -14.15 -14.99 29.70
C GLY A 319 -14.09 -16.42 29.15
N GLU A 320 -15.25 -17.04 28.95
CA GLU A 320 -15.36 -18.44 28.52
C GLU A 320 -15.37 -18.62 27.00
N ASP A 321 -15.75 -17.56 26.26
CA ASP A 321 -15.77 -17.56 24.81
C ASP A 321 -14.39 -17.13 24.28
N TYR A 322 -13.65 -18.06 23.68
CA TYR A 322 -12.27 -17.82 23.25
C TYR A 322 -12.23 -17.16 21.86
N PRO A 323 -11.37 -16.15 21.64
CA PRO A 323 -11.22 -15.55 20.31
C PRO A 323 -10.57 -16.52 19.33
N ASP A 324 -10.90 -16.38 18.05
CA ASP A 324 -10.24 -17.08 16.95
C ASP A 324 -8.73 -16.82 16.93
N PHE A 325 -8.37 -15.55 17.12
CA PHE A 325 -6.99 -15.06 17.20
C PHE A 325 -6.86 -13.85 18.11
N VAL A 326 -5.72 -13.78 18.78
CA VAL A 326 -5.21 -12.56 19.42
C VAL A 326 -4.20 -11.91 18.49
N ILE A 327 -4.42 -10.65 18.15
CA ILE A 327 -3.55 -9.87 17.25
C ILE A 327 -2.75 -8.90 18.10
N ILE A 328 -1.44 -8.86 17.90
CA ILE A 328 -0.54 -8.08 18.74
C ILE A 328 0.71 -7.71 17.96
N ASP A 329 1.31 -6.57 18.30
CA ASP A 329 2.53 -6.09 17.67
C ASP A 329 3.66 -7.15 17.71
N PRO A 330 4.43 -7.32 16.61
CA PRO A 330 5.53 -8.27 16.55
C PRO A 330 6.58 -8.11 17.67
N SER A 331 6.79 -6.89 18.17
CA SER A 331 7.78 -6.55 19.20
C SER A 331 7.43 -7.02 20.60
N ALA A 332 6.16 -7.34 20.90
CA ALA A 332 5.69 -7.77 22.23
C ALA A 332 6.02 -9.25 22.54
N ALA A 333 7.27 -9.67 22.34
CA ALA A 333 7.68 -11.07 22.36
C ALA A 333 7.35 -11.82 23.66
N SER A 334 7.55 -11.18 24.83
CA SER A 334 7.28 -11.78 26.15
C SER A 334 5.81 -12.12 26.32
N PHE A 335 4.92 -11.15 26.06
CA PHE A 335 3.49 -11.33 26.23
C PHE A 335 2.90 -12.30 25.19
N LYS A 336 3.41 -12.30 23.95
CA LYS A 336 3.04 -13.30 22.93
C LYS A 336 3.34 -14.73 23.39
N LEU A 337 4.52 -14.96 23.98
CA LEU A 337 4.89 -16.27 24.50
C LEU A 337 3.94 -16.68 25.63
N LEU A 338 3.66 -15.76 26.55
CA LEU A 338 2.79 -16.00 27.69
C LEU A 338 1.37 -16.35 27.27
N LEU A 339 0.80 -15.64 26.30
CA LEU A 339 -0.51 -15.94 25.72
C LEU A 339 -0.55 -17.34 25.08
N ARG A 340 0.47 -17.70 24.29
CA ARG A 340 0.58 -19.03 23.66
C ARG A 340 0.66 -20.15 24.68
N GLN A 341 1.45 -19.98 25.73
CA GLN A 341 1.55 -20.94 26.84
C GLN A 341 0.22 -21.14 27.58
N ASN A 342 -0.68 -20.17 27.51
CA ASN A 342 -2.00 -20.21 28.13
C ASN A 342 -3.13 -20.56 27.13
N GLY A 343 -2.78 -21.14 25.98
CA GLY A 343 -3.75 -21.71 25.02
C GLY A 343 -4.31 -20.72 23.99
N TYR A 344 -3.84 -19.48 23.95
CA TYR A 344 -4.32 -18.49 22.98
C TYR A 344 -3.58 -18.58 21.64
N ARG A 345 -4.35 -18.46 20.55
CA ARG A 345 -3.80 -18.42 19.19
C ARG A 345 -3.36 -17.00 18.85
N VAL A 346 -2.06 -16.76 18.88
CA VAL A 346 -1.48 -15.42 18.65
C VAL A 346 -1.03 -15.24 17.21
N LYS A 347 -1.42 -14.13 16.59
CA LYS A 347 -1.01 -13.71 15.25
C LYS A 347 -0.27 -12.37 15.31
N ASP A 348 0.87 -12.29 14.63
CA ASP A 348 1.63 -11.05 14.51
C ASP A 348 0.86 -10.03 13.65
N ALA A 349 0.81 -8.79 14.12
CA ALA A 349 0.17 -7.69 13.41
C ALA A 349 0.99 -7.21 12.21
N ASP A 350 0.30 -6.83 11.14
CA ASP A 350 0.87 -5.95 10.11
C ASP A 350 0.88 -4.51 10.65
N ASN A 351 2.06 -4.03 11.02
CA ASN A 351 2.26 -2.77 11.73
C ASN A 351 2.61 -1.59 10.80
N ASP A 352 2.42 -1.71 9.48
CA ASP A 352 2.47 -0.56 8.56
C ASP A 352 1.48 0.54 9.00
N VAL A 353 2.03 1.66 9.48
CA VAL A 353 1.26 2.73 10.13
C VAL A 353 0.38 3.45 9.11
N LEU A 354 0.95 4.03 8.06
CA LEU A 354 0.21 4.84 7.09
C LEU A 354 -0.84 4.01 6.34
N ASN A 355 -0.47 2.81 5.87
CA ASN A 355 -1.43 1.94 5.19
C ASN A 355 -2.53 1.47 6.14
N GLY A 356 -2.19 1.19 7.40
CA GLY A 356 -3.14 0.83 8.44
C GLY A 356 -4.15 1.96 8.72
N ILE A 357 -3.67 3.19 8.92
CA ILE A 357 -4.51 4.39 9.11
C ILE A 357 -5.47 4.56 7.93
N ARG A 358 -4.95 4.47 6.69
CA ARG A 358 -5.77 4.56 5.47
C ARG A 358 -6.90 3.53 5.42
N LYS A 359 -6.62 2.28 5.81
CA LYS A 359 -7.63 1.21 5.86
C LYS A 359 -8.69 1.46 6.93
N VAL A 360 -8.28 1.90 8.13
CA VAL A 360 -9.21 2.24 9.22
C VAL A 360 -10.11 3.41 8.81
N ALA A 361 -9.53 4.48 8.25
CA ALA A 361 -10.27 5.64 7.74
C ALA A 361 -11.32 5.24 6.70
N SER A 362 -10.96 4.36 5.75
CA SER A 362 -11.89 3.83 4.75
C SER A 362 -13.02 3.01 5.39
N ALA A 363 -12.69 2.16 6.37
CA ALA A 363 -13.68 1.34 7.08
C ALA A 363 -14.67 2.21 7.88
N LEU A 364 -14.18 3.27 8.52
CA LEU A 364 -15.00 4.24 9.25
C LEU A 364 -15.95 4.99 8.32
N PHE A 365 -15.43 5.53 7.21
CA PHE A 365 -16.22 6.29 6.26
C PHE A 365 -17.33 5.44 5.62
N MET A 366 -17.02 4.20 5.27
CA MET A 366 -17.99 3.23 4.73
C MET A 366 -18.90 2.61 5.80
N ARG A 367 -18.77 2.99 7.08
CA ARG A 367 -19.53 2.44 8.22
C ARG A 367 -19.33 0.92 8.43
N ARG A 368 -18.20 0.40 7.98
CA ARG A 368 -17.75 -0.99 8.14
C ARG A 368 -16.84 -1.21 9.35
N LEU A 369 -16.55 -0.14 10.10
CA LEU A 369 -16.01 -0.20 11.46
C LEU A 369 -16.96 0.56 12.37
N ARG A 370 -17.49 -0.14 13.37
CA ARG A 370 -18.44 0.39 14.35
C ARG A 370 -17.93 0.17 15.76
N VAL A 371 -18.16 1.15 16.62
CA VAL A 371 -17.63 1.20 17.98
C VAL A 371 -18.76 1.33 18.97
N ARG A 372 -18.77 0.50 20.01
CA ARG A 372 -19.80 0.59 21.04
C ARG A 372 -19.63 1.88 21.83
N ARG A 373 -20.71 2.60 22.16
CA ARG A 373 -20.66 3.85 22.95
C ARG A 373 -20.02 3.67 24.33
N ALA A 374 -20.01 2.45 24.85
CA ALA A 374 -19.33 2.11 26.10
C ALA A 374 -17.79 2.20 26.01
N CYS A 375 -17.21 2.14 24.81
CA CYS A 375 -15.76 2.22 24.58
C CYS A 375 -15.27 3.69 24.61
N LYS A 376 -15.34 4.30 25.79
CA LYS A 376 -15.11 5.73 26.00
C LYS A 376 -13.68 6.17 25.69
N ASN A 377 -12.68 5.33 25.99
CA ASN A 377 -11.29 5.67 25.73
C ASN A 377 -11.00 5.62 24.23
N MET A 378 -11.47 4.60 23.52
CA MET A 378 -11.35 4.52 22.07
C MET A 378 -12.03 5.71 21.37
N ILE A 379 -13.23 6.10 21.82
CA ILE A 379 -13.94 7.28 21.28
C ILE A 379 -13.13 8.56 21.52
N LYS A 380 -12.60 8.73 22.73
CA LYS A 380 -11.73 9.88 23.07
C LYS A 380 -10.49 9.93 22.18
N GLU A 381 -9.85 8.79 21.94
CA GLU A 381 -8.70 8.73 21.04
C GLU A 381 -9.06 9.06 19.59
N PHE A 382 -10.17 8.52 19.05
CA PHE A 382 -10.61 8.89 17.69
C PHE A 382 -10.78 10.40 17.51
N MET A 383 -11.26 11.10 18.54
CA MET A 383 -11.46 12.55 18.51
C MET A 383 -10.17 13.37 18.73
N SER A 384 -9.11 12.75 19.24
CA SER A 384 -7.86 13.42 19.65
C SER A 384 -6.61 12.92 18.93
N TYR A 385 -6.74 11.95 18.02
CA TYR A 385 -5.62 11.38 17.29
C TYR A 385 -5.21 12.31 16.13
N LEU A 386 -4.03 12.92 16.28
CA LEU A 386 -3.54 14.01 15.43
C LEU A 386 -2.33 13.60 14.59
N TRP A 387 -2.18 14.23 13.43
CA TRP A 387 -0.92 14.20 12.68
C TRP A 387 0.18 14.98 13.42
N ASP A 388 1.43 14.52 13.30
CA ASP A 388 2.60 15.25 13.81
C ASP A 388 3.00 16.35 12.81
N GLU A 389 2.48 17.57 13.02
CA GLU A 389 2.77 18.75 12.18
C GLU A 389 4.28 18.96 11.98
N LYS A 390 5.08 18.82 13.03
CA LYS A 390 6.55 19.01 12.96
C LYS A 390 7.23 17.95 12.12
N ALA A 391 6.75 16.71 12.16
CA ALA A 391 7.26 15.67 11.28
C ALA A 391 6.83 15.90 9.83
N ALA A 392 5.58 16.34 9.62
CA ALA A 392 5.03 16.60 8.30
C ALA A 392 5.80 17.72 7.58
N GLU A 393 6.21 18.79 8.28
CA GLU A 393 7.08 19.85 7.77
C GLU A 393 8.45 19.33 7.27
N ARG A 394 8.92 18.21 7.81
CA ARG A 394 10.14 17.52 7.36
C ARG A 394 9.87 16.47 6.28
N GLY A 395 8.66 16.42 5.73
CA GLY A 395 8.25 15.43 4.75
C GLY A 395 7.99 14.02 5.31
N VAL A 396 7.95 13.86 6.65
CA VAL A 396 7.69 12.58 7.31
C VAL A 396 6.26 12.56 7.84
N GLU A 397 5.44 11.65 7.32
CA GLU A 397 4.07 11.50 7.79
C GLU A 397 3.96 10.44 8.86
N GLN A 398 3.60 10.90 10.05
CA GLN A 398 3.36 10.02 11.18
C GLN A 398 2.33 10.64 12.12
N PRO A 399 1.56 9.81 12.83
CA PRO A 399 0.73 10.28 13.92
C PRO A 399 1.59 10.82 15.07
N MET A 400 1.05 11.79 15.80
CA MET A 400 1.59 12.18 17.10
C MET A 400 1.46 11.00 18.07
N LYS A 401 2.53 10.68 18.81
CA LYS A 401 2.56 9.58 19.81
C LYS A 401 1.83 9.96 21.09
N GLN A 402 0.57 10.30 20.97
CA GLN A 402 -0.33 10.68 22.05
C GLN A 402 -1.76 10.28 21.68
N PHE A 403 -2.47 9.64 22.61
CA PHE A 403 -3.83 9.15 22.37
C PHE A 403 -3.90 8.18 21.18
N ASP A 404 -2.92 7.28 21.08
CA ASP A 404 -2.70 6.41 19.93
C ASP A 404 -2.84 4.91 20.23
N HIS A 405 -3.13 4.52 21.47
CA HIS A 405 -3.05 3.12 21.90
C HIS A 405 -4.22 2.26 21.41
N ALA A 406 -5.45 2.74 21.58
CA ALA A 406 -6.61 2.10 20.97
C ALA A 406 -6.60 2.25 19.45
N MET A 407 -6.05 3.35 18.92
CA MET A 407 -5.87 3.54 17.48
C MET A 407 -4.91 2.52 16.88
N ASP A 408 -3.81 2.23 17.56
CA ASP A 408 -2.84 1.21 17.17
C ASP A 408 -3.42 -0.19 17.27
N ALA A 409 -4.11 -0.50 18.38
CA ALA A 409 -4.79 -1.78 18.54
C ALA A 409 -5.80 -2.04 17.40
N ILE A 410 -6.67 -1.09 17.06
CA ILE A 410 -7.64 -1.30 15.98
C ILE A 410 -6.96 -1.34 14.60
N ARG A 411 -5.89 -0.55 14.40
CA ARG A 411 -5.07 -0.56 13.18
C ARG A 411 -4.45 -1.92 12.94
N TYR A 412 -3.91 -2.57 13.97
CA TYR A 412 -3.37 -3.93 13.87
C TYR A 412 -4.42 -4.92 13.36
N LEU A 413 -5.64 -4.89 13.90
CA LEU A 413 -6.70 -5.78 13.46
C LEU A 413 -7.11 -5.52 12.01
N VAL A 414 -7.38 -4.26 11.67
CA VAL A 414 -7.86 -3.88 10.34
C VAL A 414 -6.79 -4.18 9.29
N ASN A 415 -5.53 -3.85 9.56
CA ASN A 415 -4.45 -4.04 8.60
C ASN A 415 -4.14 -5.53 8.35
N THR A 416 -4.21 -6.36 9.41
CA THR A 416 -3.86 -7.79 9.40
C THR A 416 -4.95 -8.69 8.85
N LEU A 417 -6.23 -8.41 9.15
CA LEU A 417 -7.33 -9.31 8.84
C LEU A 417 -8.25 -8.82 7.72
N ILE A 418 -8.49 -7.51 7.61
CA ILE A 418 -9.46 -7.01 6.66
C ILE A 418 -8.90 -7.14 5.25
N LYS A 419 -9.50 -8.08 4.52
CA LYS A 419 -9.10 -8.40 3.15
C LYS A 419 -9.38 -7.22 2.24
N ARG A 420 -8.49 -7.03 1.27
CA ARG A 420 -8.52 -5.93 0.31
C ARG A 420 -9.84 -5.77 -0.43
N TRP A 421 -10.62 -6.82 -0.69
CA TRP A 421 -11.91 -6.70 -1.39
C TRP A 421 -13.01 -6.03 -0.54
N ARG A 422 -12.84 -5.95 0.79
CA ARG A 422 -13.74 -5.22 1.70
C ARG A 422 -13.42 -3.73 1.78
N LEU A 423 -12.28 -3.31 1.23
CA LEU A 423 -11.78 -1.94 1.23
C LEU A 423 -11.50 -1.48 -0.21
N PRO A 424 -11.38 -0.18 -0.49
CA PRO A 424 -10.82 0.26 -1.76
C PRO A 424 -9.37 -0.26 -1.88
N SER A 425 -9.07 -1.00 -2.96
CA SER A 425 -7.70 -1.35 -3.34
C SER A 425 -7.30 -0.64 -4.62
N GLU A 426 -6.06 -0.15 -4.67
CA GLU A 426 -5.41 0.43 -5.87
C GLU A 426 -5.22 -0.61 -6.99
N GLU A 427 -5.19 -1.89 -6.63
CA GLU A 427 -4.81 -3.01 -7.49
C GLU A 427 -6.04 -3.78 -7.99
N LYS A 428 -6.17 -3.95 -9.31
CA LYS A 428 -6.96 -5.02 -9.97
C LYS A 428 -6.23 -5.40 -11.24
#